data_AF-A0A3N6MLG4-F1
#
_entry.id   AF-A0A3N6MLG4-F1
#
_cell.length_a   1.000
_cell.length_b   1.000
_cell.length_c   1.000
_cell.angle_alpha   90.00
_cell.angle_beta   90.00
_cell.angle_gamma   90.00
#
_symmetry.space_group_name_H-M   'P 1'
#
loop_
_entity.id
_entity.type
_entity.pdbx_description
1 polymer ?
#
loop_
_entity_poly.entity_id
_entity_poly.type
_entity_poly.pdbx_seq_one_letter_code
_entity_poly.pdbx_strand_id
1 'polypeptide(L)'
;MKDPDPALRVKFHILGGIVEPPRLTPVQHVLWPIANERDKQAREASIEDLSNWPGATELVKFYSQYDGFFFCRAYDVRYDKALPLVDIFGATEIRELTRRYEPGGDRAYSIEHNKSNKIYRGGSGSWIVFGEIDGGPNALSLFLDGEFAGNVFLIQCQPRFNILKPIAKGFEALLQRMGKDPAAFLRLVGATVTLSGEEHWPGFDPGLPQYGFTPLDYLKSILAIEEPAGIG
;
A
#
# COMPACT_ATOMS: atom_id res chain seq x y z
N MET A 1 -10.00 -25.52 14.83
CA MET A 1 -9.41 -24.23 15.26
C MET A 1 -10.04 -23.18 14.35
N LYS A 2 -10.73 -22.17 14.87
CA LYS A 2 -11.20 -21.06 14.02
C LYS A 2 -9.96 -20.23 13.68
N ASP A 3 -9.76 -19.92 12.41
CA ASP A 3 -8.71 -18.97 12.03
C ASP A 3 -8.95 -17.66 12.80
N PRO A 4 -7.92 -17.07 13.41
CA PRO A 4 -8.08 -15.78 14.07
C PRO A 4 -8.53 -14.73 13.04
N ASP A 5 -9.37 -13.80 13.48
CA ASP A 5 -9.78 -12.67 12.65
C ASP A 5 -8.53 -11.92 12.12
N PRO A 6 -8.56 -11.42 10.87
CA PRO A 6 -7.40 -10.77 10.26
C PRO A 6 -6.93 -9.58 11.10
N ALA A 7 -5.69 -9.63 11.58
CA ALA A 7 -5.10 -8.61 12.43
C ALA A 7 -3.61 -8.40 12.12
N LEU A 8 -3.14 -7.15 12.24
CA LEU A 8 -1.72 -6.80 12.14
C LEU A 8 -1.06 -6.95 13.51
N ARG A 9 0.14 -7.53 13.52
CA ARG A 9 0.97 -7.63 14.72
C ARG A 9 1.97 -6.47 14.76
N VAL A 10 1.83 -5.57 15.73
CA VAL A 10 2.63 -4.33 15.84
C VAL A 10 3.47 -4.37 17.10
N LYS A 11 4.75 -3.95 17.02
CA LYS A 11 5.65 -3.83 18.18
C LYS A 11 6.17 -2.41 18.29
N PHE A 12 6.08 -1.81 19.49
CA PHE A 12 6.63 -0.49 19.78
C PHE A 12 8.06 -0.62 20.29
N HIS A 13 8.89 0.33 19.88
CA HIS A 13 10.15 0.58 20.55
C HIS A 13 10.01 1.91 21.27
N ILE A 14 9.73 1.82 22.57
CA ILE A 14 9.71 2.97 23.44
C ILE A 14 11.16 3.38 23.68
N LEU A 15 11.50 4.65 23.43
CA LEU A 15 12.76 5.23 23.89
C LEU A 15 12.84 5.02 25.40
N GLY A 16 13.68 4.08 25.87
CA GLY A 16 13.74 3.67 27.27
C GLY A 16 13.99 2.18 27.54
N GLY A 17 14.12 1.34 26.51
CA GLY A 17 14.47 -0.09 26.69
C GLY A 17 13.30 -0.96 27.20
N ILE A 18 12.08 -0.44 27.18
CA ILE A 18 10.89 -1.20 27.53
C ILE A 18 10.57 -2.14 26.37
N VAL A 19 10.69 -3.45 26.62
CA VAL A 19 10.27 -4.50 25.69
C VAL A 19 8.77 -4.67 25.84
N GLU A 20 8.00 -4.09 24.93
CA GLU A 20 6.56 -4.27 24.90
C GLU A 20 6.18 -5.54 24.12
N PRO A 21 5.21 -6.35 24.62
CA PRO A 21 4.64 -7.44 23.82
C PRO A 21 3.94 -6.87 22.58
N PRO A 22 4.03 -7.57 21.43
CA PRO A 22 3.37 -7.12 20.22
C PRO A 22 1.84 -7.12 20.38
N ARG A 23 1.19 -6.05 19.91
CA ARG A 23 -0.27 -5.87 19.95
C ARG A 23 -0.92 -6.33 18.64
N LEU A 24 -2.18 -6.74 18.72
CA LEU A 24 -2.98 -7.14 17.56
C LEU A 24 -3.95 -6.01 17.20
N THR A 25 -3.81 -5.46 16.01
CA THR A 25 -4.73 -4.46 15.47
C THR A 25 -5.64 -5.13 14.46
N PRO A 26 -6.97 -5.20 14.70
CA PRO A 26 -7.91 -5.75 13.74
C PRO A 26 -7.83 -5.00 12.41
N VAL A 27 -7.88 -5.73 11.30
CA VAL A 27 -7.90 -5.14 9.96
C VAL A 27 -8.96 -5.77 9.08
N GLN A 28 -9.35 -5.04 8.04
CA GLN A 28 -10.28 -5.56 7.03
C GLN A 28 -9.67 -5.40 5.64
N HIS A 29 -9.91 -6.39 4.79
CA HIS A 29 -9.59 -6.37 3.36
C HIS A 29 -10.91 -6.43 2.60
N VAL A 30 -11.07 -5.61 1.56
CA VAL A 30 -12.31 -5.58 0.76
C VAL A 30 -11.95 -5.53 -0.70
N LEU A 31 -12.25 -6.60 -1.44
CA LEU A 31 -12.25 -6.61 -2.90
C LEU A 31 -13.51 -5.92 -3.40
N TRP A 32 -13.40 -5.05 -4.39
CA TRP A 32 -14.56 -4.40 -4.98
C TRP A 32 -15.14 -5.29 -6.07
N PRO A 33 -16.39 -5.76 -5.92
CA PRO A 33 -17.05 -6.49 -7.00
C PRO A 33 -17.33 -5.53 -8.15
N ILE A 34 -17.43 -6.08 -9.35
CA ILE A 34 -17.84 -5.32 -10.53
C ILE A 34 -19.24 -4.74 -10.30
N ALA A 35 -19.37 -3.41 -10.42
CA ALA A 35 -20.63 -2.70 -10.24
C ALA A 35 -21.62 -2.93 -11.42
N ASN A 36 -22.72 -2.18 -11.44
CA ASN A 36 -23.82 -2.32 -12.41
C ASN A 36 -23.39 -2.19 -13.89
N GLU A 37 -24.28 -2.51 -14.82
CA GLU A 37 -23.97 -2.61 -16.27
C GLU A 37 -23.39 -1.32 -16.90
N ARG A 38 -23.69 -0.14 -16.33
CA ARG A 38 -23.16 1.13 -16.83
C ARG A 38 -21.69 1.30 -16.45
N ASP A 39 -21.34 0.94 -15.23
CA ASP A 39 -19.96 0.97 -14.74
C ASP A 39 -19.10 -0.08 -15.47
N LYS A 40 -19.72 -1.18 -15.89
CA LYS A 40 -19.08 -2.23 -16.68
C LYS A 40 -18.59 -1.75 -18.05
N GLN A 41 -19.36 -0.97 -18.80
CA GLN A 41 -18.93 -0.45 -20.11
C GLN A 41 -17.74 0.52 -19.99
N ALA A 42 -17.78 1.45 -19.02
CA ALA A 42 -16.67 2.38 -18.79
C ALA A 42 -15.39 1.65 -18.35
N ARG A 43 -15.55 0.59 -17.52
CA ARG A 43 -14.45 -0.29 -17.12
C ARG A 43 -13.87 -1.05 -18.31
N GLU A 44 -14.70 -1.64 -19.16
CA GLU A 44 -14.27 -2.39 -20.35
C GLU A 44 -13.46 -1.51 -21.30
N ALA A 45 -13.90 -0.27 -21.55
CA ALA A 45 -13.12 0.69 -22.35
C ALA A 45 -11.75 1.01 -21.69
N SER A 46 -11.73 1.18 -20.36
CA SER A 46 -10.48 1.43 -19.62
C SER A 46 -9.53 0.22 -19.65
N ILE A 47 -10.08 -1.00 -19.60
CA ILE A 47 -9.32 -2.25 -19.71
C ILE A 47 -8.77 -2.41 -21.14
N GLU A 48 -9.58 -2.11 -22.16
CA GLU A 48 -9.16 -2.15 -23.56
C GLU A 48 -8.00 -1.18 -23.80
N ASP A 49 -8.09 0.05 -23.32
CA ASP A 49 -7.01 1.04 -23.38
C ASP A 49 -5.73 0.52 -22.72
N LEU A 50 -5.84 -0.07 -21.52
CA LEU A 50 -4.69 -0.66 -20.79
C LEU A 50 -4.12 -1.89 -21.50
N SER A 51 -4.96 -2.68 -22.18
CA SER A 51 -4.55 -3.93 -22.85
C SER A 51 -3.57 -3.71 -24.01
N ASN A 52 -3.53 -2.48 -24.54
CA ASN A 52 -2.56 -2.07 -25.55
C ASN A 52 -1.13 -1.98 -25.00
N TRP A 53 -0.94 -2.04 -23.67
CA TRP A 53 0.35 -1.89 -23.03
C TRP A 53 0.89 -3.23 -22.49
N PRO A 54 2.09 -3.68 -22.91
CA PRO A 54 2.63 -4.96 -22.48
C PRO A 54 2.90 -5.00 -20.97
N GLY A 55 3.25 -3.88 -20.35
CA GLY A 55 3.45 -3.80 -18.90
C GLY A 55 2.17 -3.97 -18.08
N ALA A 56 0.99 -3.79 -18.68
CA ALA A 56 -0.28 -3.82 -17.95
C ALA A 56 -0.95 -5.21 -17.90
N THR A 57 -0.37 -6.26 -18.48
CA THR A 57 -1.06 -7.56 -18.67
C THR A 57 -1.63 -8.15 -17.37
N GLU A 58 -0.86 -8.18 -16.29
CA GLU A 58 -1.31 -8.72 -14.99
C GLU A 58 -2.40 -7.85 -14.35
N LEU A 59 -2.29 -6.53 -14.52
CA LEU A 59 -3.25 -5.56 -14.00
C LEU A 59 -4.58 -5.63 -14.78
N VAL A 60 -4.52 -5.80 -16.10
CA VAL A 60 -5.68 -6.06 -16.97
C VAL A 60 -6.40 -7.34 -16.57
N LYS A 61 -5.66 -8.42 -16.31
CA LYS A 61 -6.21 -9.67 -15.80
C LYS A 61 -6.93 -9.47 -14.46
N PHE A 62 -6.35 -8.71 -13.55
CA PHE A 62 -7.01 -8.34 -12.30
C PHE A 62 -8.32 -7.57 -12.54
N TYR A 63 -8.30 -6.52 -13.38
CA TYR A 63 -9.49 -5.70 -13.65
C TYR A 63 -10.61 -6.42 -14.42
N SER A 64 -10.28 -7.53 -15.09
CA SER A 64 -11.29 -8.41 -15.68
C SER A 64 -12.17 -9.11 -14.63
N GLN A 65 -11.70 -9.21 -13.39
CA GLN A 65 -12.35 -9.96 -12.30
C GLN A 65 -12.84 -9.07 -11.17
N TYR A 66 -12.10 -7.99 -10.86
CA TYR A 66 -12.32 -7.10 -9.73
C TYR A 66 -12.16 -5.66 -10.16
N ASP A 67 -12.76 -4.70 -9.46
CA ASP A 67 -12.62 -3.27 -9.81
C ASP A 67 -11.77 -2.51 -8.80
N GLY A 68 -10.76 -3.16 -8.21
CA GLY A 68 -9.95 -2.59 -7.15
C GLY A 68 -10.15 -3.28 -5.80
N PHE A 69 -9.42 -2.82 -4.79
CA PHE A 69 -9.56 -3.29 -3.43
C PHE A 69 -8.91 -2.38 -2.39
N PHE A 70 -9.42 -2.45 -1.17
CA PHE A 70 -8.76 -1.93 0.01
C PHE A 70 -7.98 -3.03 0.73
N PHE A 71 -6.76 -2.70 1.14
CA PHE A 71 -5.90 -3.57 1.93
C PHE A 71 -5.62 -2.96 3.30
N CYS A 72 -5.89 -3.75 4.34
CA CYS A 72 -5.71 -3.39 5.73
C CYS A 72 -6.39 -2.06 6.11
N ARG A 73 -7.71 -2.06 6.28
CA ARG A 73 -8.39 -0.91 6.90
C ARG A 73 -8.05 -0.83 8.38
N ALA A 74 -7.53 0.32 8.81
CA ALA A 74 -7.18 0.61 10.20
C ALA A 74 -7.78 1.96 10.61
N TYR A 75 -7.94 2.17 11.91
CA TYR A 75 -8.47 3.43 12.43
C TYR A 75 -7.48 4.57 12.22
N ASP A 76 -7.96 5.68 11.65
CA ASP A 76 -7.22 6.92 11.46
C ASP A 76 -7.88 8.04 12.27
N VAL A 77 -7.10 8.59 13.19
CA VAL A 77 -7.56 9.58 14.18
C VAL A 77 -7.71 10.97 13.61
N ARG A 78 -7.04 11.27 12.50
CA ARG A 78 -7.19 12.56 11.82
C ARG A 78 -8.62 12.73 11.31
N TYR A 79 -9.28 11.61 11.03
CA TYR A 79 -10.59 11.57 10.40
C TYR A 79 -11.65 10.83 11.23
N ASP A 80 -11.28 10.31 12.40
CA ASP A 80 -12.14 9.53 13.28
C ASP A 80 -12.90 8.41 12.54
N LYS A 81 -12.20 7.65 11.69
CA LYS A 81 -12.78 6.56 10.91
C LYS A 81 -11.76 5.52 10.49
N ALA A 82 -12.24 4.31 10.16
CA ALA A 82 -11.40 3.27 9.57
C ALA A 82 -11.14 3.54 8.08
N LEU A 83 -9.88 3.80 7.74
CA LEU A 83 -9.40 4.06 6.38
C LEU A 83 -8.47 2.93 5.89
N PRO A 84 -8.44 2.65 4.58
CA PRO A 84 -7.46 1.73 4.01
C PRO A 84 -6.04 2.25 4.22
N LEU A 85 -5.12 1.37 4.61
CA LEU A 85 -3.69 1.67 4.58
C LEU A 85 -3.15 1.62 3.15
N VAL A 86 -3.68 0.71 2.32
CA VAL A 86 -3.41 0.70 0.88
C VAL A 86 -4.72 0.58 0.11
N ASP A 87 -4.87 1.44 -0.88
CA ASP A 87 -6.03 1.51 -1.75
C ASP A 87 -5.59 1.22 -3.19
N ILE A 88 -6.16 0.19 -3.82
CA ILE A 88 -5.98 -0.13 -5.23
C ILE A 88 -7.25 0.28 -5.96
N PHE A 89 -7.16 1.33 -6.76
CA PHE A 89 -8.29 1.99 -7.39
C PHE A 89 -8.87 1.17 -8.55
N GLY A 90 -10.10 1.49 -8.95
CA GLY A 90 -10.76 0.87 -10.09
C GLY A 90 -10.16 1.30 -11.42
N ALA A 91 -10.40 0.50 -12.46
CA ALA A 91 -9.78 0.73 -13.77
C ALA A 91 -10.13 2.10 -14.35
N THR A 92 -11.35 2.58 -14.07
CA THR A 92 -11.87 3.88 -14.53
C THR A 92 -11.22 5.08 -13.84
N GLU A 93 -10.61 4.87 -12.67
CA GLU A 93 -10.05 5.94 -11.83
C GLU A 93 -8.55 6.14 -12.07
N ILE A 94 -7.84 5.12 -12.57
CA ILE A 94 -6.37 5.13 -12.77
C ILE A 94 -5.89 6.35 -13.54
N ARG A 95 -6.63 6.76 -14.58
CA ARG A 95 -6.23 7.90 -15.42
C ARG A 95 -6.23 9.19 -14.63
N GLU A 96 -7.31 9.45 -13.89
CA GLU A 96 -7.43 10.66 -13.08
C GLU A 96 -6.46 10.63 -11.91
N LEU A 97 -6.30 9.46 -11.28
CA LEU A 97 -5.30 9.23 -10.26
C LEU A 97 -3.89 9.53 -10.77
N THR A 98 -3.52 9.02 -11.94
CA THR A 98 -2.20 9.23 -12.55
C THR A 98 -1.94 10.71 -12.84
N ARG A 99 -2.93 11.45 -13.34
CA ARG A 99 -2.81 12.90 -13.60
C ARG A 99 -2.42 13.72 -12.36
N ARG A 100 -2.87 13.31 -11.17
CA ARG A 100 -2.46 13.96 -9.91
C ARG A 100 -0.95 13.90 -9.68
N TYR A 101 -0.28 12.88 -10.20
CA TYR A 101 1.16 12.67 -10.11
C TYR A 101 1.92 13.16 -11.34
N GLU A 102 1.27 13.50 -12.45
CA GLU A 102 1.88 14.08 -13.65
C GLU A 102 2.32 15.54 -13.43
N PRO A 103 3.17 16.13 -14.30
CA PRO A 103 3.54 17.55 -14.19
C PRO A 103 2.31 18.47 -14.10
N GLY A 104 2.27 19.32 -13.08
CA GLY A 104 1.14 20.22 -12.83
C GLY A 104 0.00 19.61 -12.00
N GLY A 105 0.03 18.31 -11.71
CA GLY A 105 -0.88 17.66 -10.76
C GLY A 105 -0.61 18.06 -9.31
N ASP A 106 -1.63 17.93 -8.45
CA ASP A 106 -1.55 18.34 -7.03
C ASP A 106 -0.58 17.49 -6.19
N ARG A 107 -0.10 16.36 -6.73
CA ARG A 107 0.89 15.46 -6.10
C ARG A 107 2.17 15.29 -6.92
N ALA A 108 2.36 16.10 -7.97
CA ALA A 108 3.56 16.05 -8.82
C ALA A 108 4.87 16.14 -8.02
N TYR A 109 4.85 16.91 -6.93
CA TYR A 109 5.98 17.12 -6.01
C TYR A 109 6.56 15.81 -5.44
N SER A 110 5.73 14.78 -5.29
CA SER A 110 6.16 13.45 -4.80
C SER A 110 7.13 12.74 -5.74
N ILE A 111 7.06 13.06 -7.04
CA ILE A 111 8.00 12.60 -8.05
C ILE A 111 9.13 13.61 -8.21
N GLU A 112 8.82 14.90 -8.36
CA GLU A 112 9.77 15.95 -8.75
C GLU A 112 10.93 16.11 -7.77
N HIS A 113 10.65 16.02 -6.47
CA HIS A 113 11.65 16.13 -5.41
C HIS A 113 12.40 14.84 -5.13
N ASN A 114 12.15 13.78 -5.91
CA ASN A 114 12.77 12.48 -5.69
C ASN A 114 13.89 12.15 -6.67
N LYS A 115 14.86 11.35 -6.22
CA LYS A 115 15.97 10.85 -7.04
C LYS A 115 15.49 10.00 -8.21
N SER A 116 14.31 9.40 -8.08
CA SER A 116 13.66 8.63 -9.13
C SER A 116 12.92 9.51 -10.17
N ASN A 117 12.96 10.85 -10.09
CA ASN A 117 12.21 11.68 -11.03
C ASN A 117 12.53 11.36 -12.51
N LYS A 118 13.78 10.98 -12.82
CA LYS A 118 14.22 10.67 -14.17
C LYS A 118 13.52 9.44 -14.76
N ILE A 119 13.15 8.45 -13.96
CA ILE A 119 12.41 7.29 -14.51
C ILE A 119 10.97 7.67 -14.88
N TYR A 120 10.38 8.67 -14.22
CA TYR A 120 9.01 9.14 -14.49
C TYR A 120 8.93 10.33 -15.44
N ARG A 121 10.03 11.07 -15.63
CA ARG A 121 10.09 12.32 -16.41
C ARG A 121 11.08 12.29 -17.57
N GLY A 122 12.00 11.33 -17.58
CA GLY A 122 13.12 11.25 -18.51
C GLY A 122 12.86 10.40 -19.75
N GLY A 123 11.61 10.09 -20.08
CA GLY A 123 11.25 9.28 -21.25
C GLY A 123 11.55 7.79 -21.11
N SER A 124 11.73 7.28 -19.89
CA SER A 124 11.99 5.85 -19.61
C SER A 124 10.78 4.93 -19.86
N GLY A 125 9.66 5.50 -20.27
CA GLY A 125 8.43 4.79 -20.58
C GLY A 125 7.19 5.51 -20.05
N SER A 126 6.03 5.06 -20.52
CA SER A 126 4.72 5.37 -19.99
C SER A 126 4.52 4.65 -18.66
N TRP A 127 3.84 5.30 -17.72
CA TRP A 127 3.59 4.76 -16.38
C TRP A 127 2.23 5.22 -15.89
N ILE A 128 1.69 4.49 -14.92
CA ILE A 128 0.43 4.81 -14.25
C ILE A 128 0.59 4.69 -12.75
N VAL A 129 -0.26 5.39 -12.01
CA VAL A 129 -0.50 5.15 -10.59
C VAL A 129 -1.81 4.40 -10.46
N PHE A 130 -1.76 3.24 -9.79
CA PHE A 130 -2.92 2.37 -9.61
C PHE A 130 -3.31 2.18 -8.14
N GLY A 131 -2.51 2.72 -7.21
CA GLY A 131 -2.82 2.64 -5.79
C GLY A 131 -2.17 3.72 -4.94
N GLU A 132 -2.74 3.97 -3.76
CA GLU A 132 -2.25 4.93 -2.78
C GLU A 132 -2.00 4.28 -1.43
N ILE A 133 -1.06 4.86 -0.69
CA ILE A 133 -0.73 4.48 0.69
C ILE A 133 -1.21 5.60 1.61
N ASP A 134 -1.97 5.25 2.66
CA ASP A 134 -2.52 6.18 3.66
C ASP A 134 -3.28 7.39 3.06
N GLY A 135 -3.92 7.22 1.89
CA GLY A 135 -4.62 8.29 1.17
C GLY A 135 -3.72 9.24 0.36
N GLY A 136 -2.48 8.80 0.10
CA GLY A 136 -1.47 9.56 -0.64
C GLY A 136 -0.75 10.59 0.24
N PRO A 137 0.27 11.29 -0.30
CA PRO A 137 0.82 11.24 -1.67
C PRO A 137 1.79 10.08 -1.93
N ASN A 138 1.96 9.13 -1.00
CA ASN A 138 2.71 7.90 -1.29
C ASN A 138 1.84 6.97 -2.18
N ALA A 139 2.42 6.37 -3.21
CA ALA A 139 1.65 5.68 -4.23
C ALA A 139 2.36 4.48 -4.85
N LEU A 140 1.57 3.55 -5.37
CA LEU A 140 2.02 2.43 -6.19
C LEU A 140 1.89 2.79 -7.66
N SER A 141 3.00 2.67 -8.38
CA SER A 141 3.05 2.92 -9.82
C SER A 141 3.50 1.70 -10.59
N LEU A 142 3.01 1.54 -11.82
CA LEU A 142 3.41 0.49 -12.74
C LEU A 142 3.87 1.13 -14.06
N PHE A 143 4.97 0.63 -14.62
CA PHE A 143 5.44 1.04 -15.95
C PHE A 143 4.75 0.20 -17.02
N LEU A 144 4.23 0.87 -18.04
CA LEU A 144 3.45 0.28 -19.13
C LEU A 144 4.33 -0.22 -20.28
N ASP A 145 5.49 0.39 -20.49
CA ASP A 145 6.47 0.03 -21.52
C ASP A 145 7.92 0.31 -21.04
N GLY A 146 8.89 0.18 -21.94
CA GLY A 146 10.31 0.45 -21.66
C GLY A 146 11.01 -0.66 -20.87
N GLU A 147 12.21 -0.35 -20.36
CA GLU A 147 13.04 -1.29 -19.57
C GLU A 147 12.33 -1.78 -18.30
N PHE A 148 11.45 -0.94 -17.75
CA PHE A 148 10.74 -1.20 -16.50
C PHE A 148 9.34 -1.77 -16.69
N ALA A 149 8.91 -2.07 -17.92
CA ALA A 149 7.57 -2.56 -18.22
C ALA A 149 7.11 -3.70 -17.27
N GLY A 150 5.92 -3.55 -16.69
CA GLY A 150 5.30 -4.51 -15.78
C GLY A 150 5.83 -4.48 -14.34
N ASN A 151 6.89 -3.74 -14.05
CA ASN A 151 7.39 -3.63 -12.69
C ASN A 151 6.61 -2.61 -11.86
N VAL A 152 6.43 -2.93 -10.58
CA VAL A 152 5.77 -2.06 -9.61
C VAL A 152 6.82 -1.28 -8.81
N PHE A 153 6.64 0.03 -8.75
CA PHE A 153 7.46 0.96 -7.98
C PHE A 153 6.63 1.66 -6.91
N LEU A 154 7.32 2.12 -5.87
CA LEU A 154 6.75 2.97 -4.82
C LEU A 154 7.19 4.41 -5.06
N ILE A 155 6.22 5.29 -5.23
CA ILE A 155 6.41 6.74 -5.16
C ILE A 155 6.32 7.12 -3.68
N GLN A 156 7.40 7.62 -3.09
CA GLN A 156 7.37 8.21 -1.75
C GLN A 156 7.58 9.73 -1.82
N CYS A 157 6.79 10.44 -1.02
CA CYS A 157 6.90 11.87 -0.82
C CYS A 157 8.19 12.26 -0.07
N GLN A 158 8.76 11.34 0.73
CA GLN A 158 9.99 11.65 1.47
C GLN A 158 11.18 11.81 0.50
N PRO A 159 11.80 13.01 0.45
CA PRO A 159 12.91 13.26 -0.45
C PRO A 159 14.07 12.29 -0.18
N ARG A 160 14.71 11.80 -1.26
CA ARG A 160 15.93 10.96 -1.23
C ARG A 160 15.75 9.51 -0.72
N PHE A 161 14.52 9.07 -0.45
CA PHE A 161 14.22 7.70 -0.03
C PHE A 161 13.67 6.77 -1.14
N ASN A 162 13.33 7.29 -2.34
CA ASN A 162 12.78 6.38 -3.35
C ASN A 162 13.80 5.35 -3.82
N ILE A 163 13.31 4.13 -3.84
CA ILE A 163 14.01 2.96 -4.32
C ILE A 163 14.03 3.06 -5.85
N LEU A 164 15.22 3.17 -6.46
CA LEU A 164 15.41 3.03 -7.91
C LEU A 164 15.15 1.60 -8.41
N LYS A 165 14.72 0.71 -7.51
CA LYS A 165 14.43 -0.69 -7.79
C LYS A 165 12.93 -0.91 -7.57
N PRO A 166 12.31 -1.77 -8.38
CA PRO A 166 10.92 -2.10 -8.18
C PRO A 166 10.70 -2.81 -6.84
N ILE A 167 9.55 -2.55 -6.21
CA ILE A 167 9.12 -3.25 -5.00
C ILE A 167 8.53 -4.63 -5.31
N ALA A 168 8.10 -4.85 -6.55
CA ALA A 168 7.66 -6.13 -7.07
C ALA A 168 7.88 -6.20 -8.60
N LYS A 169 8.22 -7.40 -9.09
CA LYS A 169 8.33 -7.69 -10.53
C LYS A 169 6.98 -8.22 -11.03
N GLY A 170 6.07 -7.33 -11.37
CA GLY A 170 4.68 -7.68 -11.67
C GLY A 170 3.71 -7.31 -10.56
N PHE A 171 2.45 -7.15 -10.95
CA PHE A 171 1.31 -6.93 -10.08
C PHE A 171 0.94 -8.21 -9.30
N GLU A 172 1.04 -9.41 -9.89
CA GLU A 172 0.80 -10.66 -9.17
C GLU A 172 1.85 -10.87 -8.06
N ALA A 173 3.11 -10.54 -8.32
CA ALA A 173 4.17 -10.58 -7.32
C ALA A 173 3.93 -9.57 -6.18
N LEU A 174 3.34 -8.42 -6.47
CA LEU A 174 2.89 -7.46 -5.46
C LEU A 174 1.81 -8.08 -4.57
N LEU A 175 0.76 -8.67 -5.17
CA LEU A 175 -0.33 -9.32 -4.44
C LEU A 175 0.19 -10.46 -3.55
N GLN A 176 1.11 -11.29 -4.06
CA GLN A 176 1.76 -12.34 -3.28
C GLN A 176 2.54 -11.75 -2.09
N ARG A 177 3.22 -10.63 -2.28
CA ARG A 177 3.95 -9.94 -1.21
C ARG A 177 3.00 -9.38 -0.15
N MET A 178 1.88 -8.80 -0.56
CA MET A 178 0.82 -8.32 0.34
C MET A 178 0.23 -9.47 1.15
N GLY A 179 -0.08 -10.61 0.52
CA GLY A 179 -0.69 -11.76 1.19
C GLY A 179 0.25 -12.57 2.08
N LYS A 180 1.53 -12.71 1.68
CA LYS A 180 2.50 -13.54 2.40
C LYS A 180 2.91 -12.96 3.75
N ASP A 181 3.17 -11.66 3.80
CA ASP A 181 3.51 -10.94 5.04
C ASP A 181 2.97 -9.50 4.95
N PRO A 182 1.69 -9.29 5.31
CA PRO A 182 1.05 -7.98 5.31
C PRO A 182 1.86 -6.93 6.06
N ALA A 183 2.43 -7.28 7.21
CA ALA A 183 3.20 -6.33 8.03
C ALA A 183 4.55 -5.96 7.40
N ALA A 184 5.26 -6.90 6.75
CA ALA A 184 6.45 -6.58 5.96
C ALA A 184 6.14 -5.73 4.72
N PHE A 185 5.02 -5.99 4.06
CA PHE A 185 4.59 -5.16 2.94
C PHE A 185 4.26 -3.74 3.39
N LEU A 186 3.42 -3.58 4.43
CA LEU A 186 3.05 -2.27 4.95
C LEU A 186 4.26 -1.45 5.45
N ARG A 187 5.27 -2.12 6.03
CA ARG A 187 6.58 -1.52 6.32
C ARG A 187 7.27 -0.98 5.08
N LEU A 188 7.39 -1.83 4.05
CA LEU A 188 8.07 -1.47 2.81
C LEU A 188 7.47 -0.20 2.18
N VAL A 189 6.14 -0.08 2.22
CA VAL A 189 5.43 1.07 1.64
C VAL A 189 5.31 2.26 2.60
N GLY A 190 5.77 2.11 3.84
CA GLY A 190 5.74 3.16 4.86
C GLY A 190 4.32 3.50 5.34
N ALA A 191 3.40 2.53 5.32
CA ALA A 191 2.05 2.72 5.84
C ALA A 191 2.08 2.84 7.37
N THR A 192 1.21 3.69 7.91
CA THR A 192 1.15 4.02 9.34
C THR A 192 -0.21 3.66 9.91
N VAL A 193 -0.19 3.00 11.07
CA VAL A 193 -1.41 2.75 11.84
C VAL A 193 -1.49 3.71 13.01
N THR A 194 -2.71 4.11 13.36
CA THR A 194 -2.96 4.78 14.63
C THR A 194 -3.54 3.81 15.64
N LEU A 195 -3.14 3.95 16.90
CA LEU A 195 -3.57 3.11 18.00
C LEU A 195 -4.22 3.97 19.07
N SER A 196 -5.30 3.44 19.67
CA SER A 196 -5.97 4.09 20.78
C SER A 196 -5.23 3.83 22.10
N GLY A 197 -5.11 4.88 22.91
CA GLY A 197 -4.39 4.88 24.18
C GLY A 197 -5.11 4.22 25.35
N GLU A 198 -6.31 3.68 25.14
CA GLU A 198 -6.94 2.78 26.13
C GLU A 198 -6.11 1.49 26.30
N GLU A 199 -5.27 1.16 25.32
CA GLU A 199 -4.19 0.20 25.47
C GLU A 199 -2.95 0.89 26.07
N HIS A 200 -2.98 1.08 27.39
CA HIS A 200 -2.05 1.85 28.23
C HIS A 200 -0.60 2.00 27.72
N TRP A 201 -0.17 3.23 27.49
CA TRP A 201 1.24 3.64 27.54
C TRP A 201 1.65 3.84 29.01
N PRO A 202 2.70 3.17 29.52
CA PRO A 202 3.16 3.40 30.89
C PRO A 202 3.91 4.73 30.95
N GLY A 203 3.19 5.82 31.23
CA GLY A 203 3.80 7.11 31.52
C GLY A 203 2.98 8.38 31.25
N PHE A 204 1.72 8.31 30.79
CA PHE A 204 0.97 9.52 30.41
C PHE A 204 -0.52 9.53 30.82
N ASP A 205 -1.04 10.76 30.93
CA ASP A 205 -2.29 11.16 31.60
C ASP A 205 -3.55 10.38 31.17
N PRO A 206 -4.29 9.74 32.11
CA PRO A 206 -5.47 8.92 31.84
C PRO A 206 -6.73 9.70 31.43
N GLY A 207 -6.71 11.03 31.38
CA GLY A 207 -7.89 11.86 31.08
C GLY A 207 -8.17 12.15 29.60
N LEU A 208 -7.33 11.69 28.65
CA LEU A 208 -7.46 12.01 27.23
C LEU A 208 -7.39 10.75 26.36
N PRO A 209 -8.25 10.60 25.32
CA PRO A 209 -8.04 9.60 24.28
C PRO A 209 -6.69 9.87 23.63
N GLN A 210 -5.71 8.98 23.82
CA GLN A 210 -4.38 9.14 23.26
C GLN A 210 -4.30 8.42 21.92
N TYR A 211 -3.64 9.04 20.96
CA TYR A 211 -3.51 8.51 19.61
C TYR A 211 -2.08 8.74 19.11
N GLY A 212 -1.41 7.68 18.67
CA GLY A 212 -0.03 7.75 18.18
C GLY A 212 0.12 7.12 16.80
N PHE A 213 0.78 7.82 15.88
CA PHE A 213 1.18 7.28 14.57
C PHE A 213 2.49 6.52 14.73
N THR A 214 2.49 5.23 14.44
CA THR A 214 3.72 4.42 14.50
C THR A 214 4.11 3.93 13.11
N PRO A 215 5.28 4.33 12.58
CA PRO A 215 5.86 3.68 11.42
C PRO A 215 6.10 2.21 11.75
N LEU A 216 5.68 1.29 10.89
CA LEU A 216 5.85 -0.14 11.12
C LEU A 216 7.34 -0.59 11.15
N ASP A 217 8.27 0.32 10.84
CA ASP A 217 9.73 0.11 10.78
C ASP A 217 10.38 -0.43 12.08
N TYR A 218 9.63 -0.54 13.17
CA TYR A 218 10.11 -1.05 14.46
C TYR A 218 10.02 -2.56 14.69
N LEU A 219 9.61 -3.35 13.68
CA LEU A 219 9.60 -4.82 13.74
C LEU A 219 11.01 -5.49 13.62
N LYS A 220 12.10 -4.76 13.90
CA LYS A 220 13.50 -5.25 13.80
C LYS A 220 13.93 -6.26 14.88
N SER A 221 13.01 -7.02 15.48
CA SER A 221 13.41 -8.06 16.42
C SER A 221 12.57 -9.33 16.37
N ILE A 222 12.17 -9.85 15.19
CA ILE A 222 11.83 -11.28 15.03
C ILE A 222 12.27 -11.73 13.63
N LEU A 223 13.58 -11.93 13.45
CA LEU A 223 14.06 -13.04 12.62
C LEU A 223 13.95 -14.29 13.48
N ALA A 224 12.76 -14.87 13.52
CA ALA A 224 12.48 -16.23 13.97
C ALA A 224 11.07 -16.57 13.49
N ILE A 225 10.92 -16.76 12.18
CA ILE A 225 10.00 -17.79 11.72
C ILE A 225 10.68 -19.08 12.18
N GLU A 226 10.30 -19.59 13.35
CA GLU A 226 10.48 -21.01 13.60
C GLU A 226 9.59 -21.70 12.56
N GLU A 227 10.23 -22.39 11.62
CA GLU A 227 9.56 -23.43 10.85
C GLU A 227 8.85 -24.36 11.85
N PRO A 228 7.63 -24.83 11.57
CA PRO A 228 7.04 -25.89 12.38
C PRO A 228 8.02 -27.06 12.38
N ALA A 229 8.55 -27.38 13.55
CA ALA A 229 9.41 -28.53 13.74
C ALA A 229 8.73 -29.74 13.10
N GLY A 230 9.48 -30.36 12.18
CA GLY A 230 9.00 -31.43 11.35
C GLY A 230 8.45 -32.61 12.15
N ILE A 231 7.59 -33.33 11.45
CA ILE A 231 7.17 -34.70 11.67
C ILE A 231 8.32 -35.54 12.25
N GLY A 232 8.08 -36.10 13.43
CA GLY A 232 8.79 -37.21 14.05
C GLY A 232 7.82 -37.96 14.93
#